data_AF-A0A372Q3I5-F1
#
_entry.id   AF-A0A372Q3I5-F1
#
_cell.length_a   1.000
_cell.length_b   1.000
_cell.length_c   1.000
_cell.angle_alpha   90.00
_cell.angle_beta   90.00
_cell.angle_gamma   90.00
#
_symmetry.space_group_name_H-M   'P 1'
#
loop_
_entity.id
_entity.type
_entity.pdbx_description
1 polymer ?
#
loop_
_entity_poly.entity_id
_entity_poly.type
_entity_poly.pdbx_seq_one_letter_code
_entity_poly.pdbx_strand_id
1 'polypeptide(L)'
;MTDNMKLKPFLRYSSTLGCIIGSVLLNEDTKDIRAYVLQVPLPKFPPVVIALIPNTGSDTTDRIAALHKKVIKEFSTRLGLHILSLGSDGAIVEFQAQQKILGERTPERLVIHEENLNIKFTCPIFENVGPVIRVQDPKHAKKTARNAAMSGARCDVIKDDRQHDAAAYREMIDSYLNRLITPIERIRMVMMGYFFLQIWRFHVETLSRKYPDFISVKYNFLANQSFCIFTSLAESMVLLIKAHREFYPQVPLLPWFHGSESSLRTQKLTFEKEKNVRQGYHFDYNSGQLDETSLEILCAWPSDNEILQSMRHAHYLACELGRVVGMLQPEDLLINTYCPQVEIIREDPDVSVSNVNSKELDSENQILENENVDLSTALSEASPKIIKIIILFFT
;
A
#
# COMPACT_ATOMS: atom_id res chain seq x y z
N MET A 1 -9.15 0.45 1.92
CA MET A 1 -8.34 1.17 0.92
C MET A 1 -8.93 2.54 0.67
N THR A 2 -8.11 3.52 0.32
CA THR A 2 -8.53 4.85 -0.10
C THR A 2 -7.81 5.28 -1.36
N ASP A 3 -8.46 6.07 -2.21
CA ASP A 3 -7.85 6.71 -3.38
C ASP A 3 -8.64 7.97 -3.75
N ASN A 4 -7.99 8.90 -4.44
CA ASN A 4 -8.59 10.10 -5.00
C ASN A 4 -8.89 9.90 -6.50
N MET A 5 -10.18 9.89 -6.83
CA MET A 5 -10.66 9.74 -8.20
C MET A 5 -11.01 11.10 -8.80
N LYS A 6 -10.42 11.40 -9.96
CA LYS A 6 -10.79 12.60 -10.73
C LYS A 6 -12.22 12.50 -11.23
N LEU A 7 -13.03 13.52 -10.93
CA LEU A 7 -14.34 13.64 -11.52
C LEU A 7 -14.22 14.14 -12.95
N LYS A 8 -15.06 13.58 -13.83
CA LYS A 8 -15.28 14.20 -15.13
C LYS A 8 -16.32 15.30 -14.92
N PRO A 9 -15.97 16.57 -15.16
CA PRO A 9 -16.98 17.60 -15.22
C PRO A 9 -17.91 17.29 -16.38
N PHE A 10 -19.17 17.68 -16.22
CA PHE A 10 -20.24 17.57 -17.21
C PHE A 10 -20.91 16.20 -17.32
N LEU A 11 -22.24 16.27 -17.40
CA LEU A 11 -23.09 15.16 -17.80
C LEU A 11 -22.85 14.85 -19.27
N ARG A 12 -22.70 13.57 -19.59
CA ARG A 12 -22.56 13.05 -20.94
C ARG A 12 -23.39 11.79 -21.09
N TYR A 13 -24.05 11.63 -22.22
CA TYR A 13 -24.70 10.36 -22.54
C TYR A 13 -23.63 9.29 -22.82
N SER A 14 -23.68 8.17 -22.11
CA SER A 14 -22.88 6.98 -22.41
C SER A 14 -23.70 6.03 -23.26
N SER A 15 -23.35 5.91 -24.54
CA SER A 15 -23.96 4.92 -25.43
C SER A 15 -23.71 3.48 -24.97
N THR A 16 -22.57 3.22 -24.31
CA THR A 16 -22.21 1.91 -23.76
C THR A 16 -23.12 1.50 -22.60
N LEU A 17 -23.52 2.44 -21.74
CA LEU A 17 -24.35 2.19 -20.57
C LEU A 17 -25.83 2.53 -20.79
N GLY A 18 -26.16 3.16 -21.92
CA GLY A 18 -27.51 3.62 -22.26
C GLY A 18 -28.03 4.75 -21.36
N CYS A 19 -27.18 5.41 -20.57
CA CYS A 19 -27.58 6.40 -19.56
C CYS A 19 -26.72 7.66 -19.58
N ILE A 20 -27.23 8.73 -18.96
CA ILE A 20 -26.43 9.95 -18.70
C ILE A 20 -25.50 9.67 -17.53
N ILE A 21 -24.20 9.87 -17.73
CA ILE A 21 -23.14 9.69 -16.74
C ILE A 21 -22.35 10.99 -16.60
N GLY A 22 -21.74 11.23 -15.45
CA GLY A 22 -20.93 12.42 -15.20
C GLY A 22 -21.31 13.08 -13.89
N SER A 23 -20.54 14.10 -13.48
CA SER A 23 -20.79 14.83 -12.26
C SER A 23 -21.74 16.01 -12.50
N VAL A 24 -22.73 16.19 -11.62
CA VAL A 24 -23.48 17.44 -11.48
C VAL A 24 -22.78 18.44 -10.56
N LEU A 25 -21.74 18.01 -9.82
CA LEU A 25 -20.96 18.87 -8.95
C LEU A 25 -20.10 19.83 -9.79
N LEU A 26 -20.08 21.10 -9.38
CA LEU A 26 -19.23 22.12 -9.99
C LEU A 26 -17.76 21.81 -9.72
N ASN A 27 -16.90 22.02 -10.71
CA ASN A 27 -15.45 21.83 -10.58
C ASN A 27 -14.82 22.73 -9.50
N GLU A 28 -15.43 23.88 -9.24
CA GLU A 28 -15.01 24.84 -8.21
C GLU A 28 -15.21 24.25 -6.81
N ASP A 29 -16.23 23.40 -6.64
CA ASP A 29 -16.58 22.78 -5.35
C ASP A 29 -16.02 21.36 -5.19
N THR A 30 -15.84 20.62 -6.29
CA THR A 30 -15.33 19.23 -6.25
C THR A 30 -14.63 18.85 -7.55
N LYS A 31 -13.30 18.76 -7.48
CA LYS A 31 -12.46 18.32 -8.60
C LYS A 31 -12.22 16.82 -8.57
N ASP A 32 -12.03 16.29 -7.37
CA ASP A 32 -11.73 14.90 -7.08
C ASP A 32 -12.70 14.36 -6.02
N ILE A 33 -12.92 13.05 -5.97
CA ILE A 33 -13.62 12.39 -4.88
C ILE A 33 -12.66 11.41 -4.21
N ARG A 34 -12.50 11.55 -2.89
CA ARG A 34 -11.84 10.55 -2.07
C ARG A 34 -12.81 9.41 -1.80
N ALA A 35 -12.49 8.23 -2.32
CA ALA A 35 -13.24 7.02 -2.01
C ALA A 35 -12.59 6.29 -0.83
N TYR A 36 -13.42 5.76 0.07
CA TYR A 36 -13.04 4.71 1.00
C TYR A 36 -13.75 3.43 0.60
N VAL A 37 -12.95 2.42 0.31
CA VAL A 37 -13.42 1.10 -0.11
C VAL A 37 -12.97 0.08 0.92
N LEU A 38 -13.95 -0.59 1.53
CA LEU A 38 -13.74 -1.71 2.42
C LEU A 38 -13.60 -2.98 1.58
N GLN A 39 -12.47 -3.65 1.71
CA GLN A 39 -12.23 -4.95 1.09
C GLN A 39 -12.22 -6.01 2.20
N VAL A 40 -13.13 -6.98 2.11
CA VAL A 40 -13.13 -8.13 3.01
C VAL A 40 -12.21 -9.20 2.40
N PRO A 41 -11.25 -9.77 3.16
CA PRO A 41 -10.31 -10.77 2.68
C PRO A 41 -10.97 -12.16 2.62
N LEU A 42 -12.10 -12.24 1.91
CA LEU A 42 -12.80 -13.48 1.63
C LEU A 42 -12.85 -13.68 0.11
N PRO A 43 -12.55 -14.89 -0.39
CA PRO A 43 -12.72 -15.20 -1.80
C PRO A 43 -14.14 -14.82 -2.26
N LYS A 44 -14.24 -14.12 -3.39
CA LYS A 44 -15.50 -13.69 -4.04
C LYS A 44 -16.32 -12.62 -3.29
N PHE A 45 -15.89 -12.14 -2.13
CA PHE A 45 -16.59 -11.04 -1.47
C PHE A 45 -16.31 -9.71 -2.18
N PRO A 46 -17.33 -8.99 -2.68
CA PRO A 46 -17.12 -7.76 -3.41
C PRO A 46 -16.65 -6.63 -2.48
N PRO A 47 -15.84 -5.70 -3.00
CA PRO A 47 -15.52 -4.45 -2.31
C PRO A 47 -16.79 -3.65 -1.99
N VAL A 48 -16.80 -3.00 -0.83
CA VAL A 48 -17.92 -2.14 -0.39
C VAL A 48 -17.42 -0.71 -0.29
N VAL A 49 -18.05 0.21 -1.01
CA VAL A 49 -17.77 1.65 -0.85
C VAL A 49 -18.42 2.11 0.45
N ILE A 50 -17.62 2.63 1.38
CA ILE A 50 -18.08 3.07 2.71
C ILE A 50 -18.11 4.59 2.86
N ALA A 51 -17.36 5.32 2.03
CA ALA A 51 -17.43 6.78 1.99
C ALA A 51 -17.00 7.29 0.61
N LEU A 52 -17.66 8.35 0.16
CA LEU A 52 -17.25 9.19 -0.97
C LEU A 52 -17.22 10.62 -0.46
N ILE A 53 -16.03 11.21 -0.41
CA ILE A 53 -15.82 12.53 0.19
C ILE A 53 -15.34 13.48 -0.92
N PRO A 54 -16.08 14.56 -1.19
CA PRO A 54 -15.65 15.53 -2.18
C PRO A 54 -14.34 16.22 -1.77
N ASN A 55 -13.48 16.42 -2.75
CA ASN A 55 -12.19 17.06 -2.61
C ASN A 55 -11.99 18.09 -3.74
N THR A 56 -11.49 19.26 -3.38
CA THR A 56 -11.14 20.34 -4.32
C THR A 56 -9.77 20.13 -4.99
N GLY A 57 -9.11 19.00 -4.71
CA GLY A 57 -7.77 18.66 -5.19
C GLY A 57 -6.65 19.21 -4.29
N SER A 58 -6.99 19.70 -3.10
CA SER A 58 -6.07 20.28 -2.12
C SER A 58 -6.07 19.52 -0.78
N ASP A 59 -6.36 18.23 -0.81
CA ASP A 59 -6.32 17.38 0.37
C ASP A 59 -4.94 17.44 1.04
N THR A 60 -4.91 17.89 2.29
CA THR A 60 -3.69 17.94 3.09
C THR A 60 -3.49 16.62 3.83
N THR A 61 -2.23 16.31 4.15
CA THR A 61 -1.85 15.17 4.98
C THR A 61 -2.65 15.12 6.29
N ASP A 62 -2.89 16.26 6.95
CA ASP A 62 -3.66 16.35 8.19
C ASP A 62 -5.14 16.01 8.01
N ARG A 63 -5.77 16.51 6.94
CA ARG A 63 -7.17 16.20 6.64
C ARG A 63 -7.36 14.71 6.36
N ILE A 64 -6.48 14.11 5.55
CA ILE A 64 -6.52 12.67 5.26
C ILE A 64 -6.30 11.85 6.53
N ALA A 65 -5.33 12.22 7.37
CA ALA A 65 -5.09 11.54 8.64
C ALA A 65 -6.29 11.64 9.60
N ALA A 66 -6.93 12.81 9.69
CA ALA A 66 -8.15 12.98 10.48
C ALA A 66 -9.28 12.06 9.99
N LEU A 67 -9.46 11.93 8.67
CA LEU A 67 -10.43 11.00 8.09
C LEU A 67 -10.11 9.54 8.43
N HIS A 68 -8.84 9.13 8.32
CA HIS A 68 -8.42 7.78 8.75
C HIS A 68 -8.71 7.52 10.23
N LYS A 69 -8.42 8.49 11.11
CA LYS A 69 -8.73 8.39 12.54
C LYS A 69 -10.22 8.25 12.78
N LYS A 70 -11.06 9.01 12.07
CA LYS A 70 -12.52 8.91 12.16
C LYS A 70 -13.01 7.50 11.78
N VAL A 71 -12.50 6.96 10.67
CA VAL A 71 -12.83 5.61 10.22
C VAL A 71 -12.41 4.55 11.24
N ILE A 72 -11.19 4.62 11.75
CA ILE A 72 -10.66 3.64 12.71
C ILE A 72 -11.35 3.78 14.07
N LYS A 73 -11.32 4.96 14.69
CA LYS A 73 -11.69 5.13 16.10
C LYS A 73 -13.20 5.28 16.32
N GLU A 74 -13.93 5.87 15.38
CA GLU A 74 -15.36 6.11 15.55
C GLU A 74 -16.18 5.03 14.83
N PHE A 75 -16.01 4.87 13.51
CA PHE A 75 -16.87 3.97 12.75
C PHE A 75 -16.58 2.51 13.04
N SER A 76 -15.31 2.12 13.06
CA SER A 76 -14.95 0.71 13.28
C SER A 76 -15.39 0.26 14.66
N THR A 77 -15.13 1.06 15.69
CA THR A 77 -15.56 0.79 17.07
C THR A 77 -17.08 0.69 17.18
N ARG A 78 -17.83 1.64 16.60
CA ARG A 78 -19.31 1.63 16.67
C ARG A 78 -19.93 0.43 15.95
N LEU A 79 -19.30 -0.02 14.87
CA LEU A 79 -19.80 -1.11 14.04
C LEU A 79 -19.23 -2.48 14.45
N GLY A 80 -18.26 -2.53 15.37
CA GLY A 80 -17.54 -3.76 15.72
C GLY A 80 -16.67 -4.28 14.56
N LEU A 81 -16.15 -3.40 13.72
CA LEU A 81 -15.30 -3.77 12.58
C LEU A 81 -13.83 -3.86 12.99
N HIS A 82 -13.19 -4.96 12.61
CA HIS A 82 -11.75 -5.14 12.74
C HIS A 82 -11.05 -4.67 11.46
N ILE A 83 -10.45 -3.47 11.49
CA ILE A 83 -9.64 -2.96 10.39
C ILE A 83 -8.19 -3.42 10.57
N LEU A 84 -7.75 -4.37 9.73
CA LEU A 84 -6.38 -4.86 9.73
C LEU A 84 -5.40 -3.90 9.03
N SER A 85 -5.83 -3.22 7.96
CA SER A 85 -4.91 -2.44 7.15
C SER A 85 -5.53 -1.24 6.44
N LEU A 86 -4.68 -0.24 6.17
CA LEU A 86 -4.97 0.91 5.33
C LEU A 86 -4.11 0.85 4.07
N GLY A 87 -4.75 0.58 2.92
CA GLY A 87 -4.10 0.62 1.60
C GLY A 87 -4.18 2.01 0.95
N SER A 88 -3.07 2.48 0.36
CA SER A 88 -3.00 3.69 -0.50
C SER A 88 -2.10 3.50 -1.74
N ASP A 89 -2.20 4.41 -2.70
CA ASP A 89 -1.56 4.35 -4.02
C ASP A 89 -0.08 4.81 -4.04
N GLY A 90 0.40 5.37 -2.92
CA GLY A 90 1.76 5.88 -2.75
C GLY A 90 1.95 7.37 -3.06
N ALA A 91 0.88 8.13 -3.28
CA ALA A 91 0.93 9.59 -3.28
C ALA A 91 1.52 10.12 -1.96
N ILE A 92 2.39 11.13 -2.05
CA ILE A 92 3.19 11.61 -0.90
C ILE A 92 2.32 12.02 0.29
N VAL A 93 1.19 12.71 0.03
CA VAL A 93 0.26 13.17 1.06
C VAL A 93 -0.46 12.00 1.75
N GLU A 94 -0.80 10.94 1.01
CA GLU A 94 -1.45 9.75 1.55
C GLU A 94 -0.47 8.90 2.35
N PHE A 95 0.74 8.72 1.81
CA PHE A 95 1.82 8.03 2.53
C PHE A 95 2.12 8.70 3.86
N GLN A 96 2.26 10.03 3.87
CA GLN A 96 2.48 10.79 5.11
C GLN A 96 1.27 10.69 6.06
N ALA A 97 0.05 10.66 5.54
CA ALA A 97 -1.14 10.51 6.38
C ALA A 97 -1.16 9.15 7.07
N GLN A 98 -0.77 8.08 6.37
CA GLN A 98 -0.58 6.75 6.97
C GLN A 98 0.53 6.77 8.04
N GLN A 99 1.63 7.51 7.82
CA GLN A 99 2.67 7.68 8.84
C GLN A 99 2.14 8.32 10.12
N LYS A 100 1.25 9.31 10.01
CA LYS A 100 0.60 9.92 11.18
C LYS A 100 -0.25 8.91 11.94
N ILE A 101 -0.91 7.97 11.27
CA ILE A 101 -1.65 6.89 11.93
C ILE A 101 -0.72 5.92 12.66
N LEU A 102 0.40 5.53 12.04
CA LEU A 102 1.36 4.64 12.69
C LEU A 102 2.03 5.25 13.94
N GLY A 103 2.23 6.57 13.91
CA GLY A 103 2.76 7.34 15.03
C GLY A 103 1.75 7.62 16.14
N GLU A 104 0.49 7.21 16.00
CA GLU A 104 -0.53 7.42 17.02
C GLU A 104 -0.16 6.67 18.30
N ARG A 105 -0.34 7.33 19.45
CA ARG A 105 -0.16 6.71 20.76
C ARG A 105 -1.32 5.76 21.03
N THR A 106 -1.00 4.49 21.17
CA THR A 106 -1.91 3.42 21.60
C THR A 106 -1.34 2.73 22.84
N PRO A 107 -2.19 2.15 23.70
CA PRO A 107 -1.73 1.42 24.89
C PRO A 107 -0.80 0.25 24.53
N GLU A 108 -1.15 -0.43 23.44
CA GLU A 108 -0.43 -1.60 22.95
C GLU A 108 0.04 -1.39 21.51
N ARG A 109 1.12 -2.07 21.13
CA ARG A 109 1.68 -2.07 19.79
C ARG A 109 2.16 -3.46 19.43
N LEU A 110 1.93 -3.85 18.19
CA LEU A 110 2.58 -5.04 17.63
C LEU A 110 4.03 -4.66 17.31
N VAL A 111 4.99 -5.49 17.73
CA VAL A 111 6.41 -5.22 17.56
C VAL A 111 7.14 -6.44 17.03
N ILE A 112 8.00 -6.24 16.05
CA ILE A 112 9.02 -7.19 15.62
C ILE A 112 10.36 -6.51 15.81
N HIS A 113 11.23 -7.13 16.61
CA HIS A 113 12.51 -6.57 16.97
C HIS A 113 13.62 -7.60 16.74
N GLU A 114 14.59 -7.25 15.90
CA GLU A 114 15.85 -7.97 15.74
C GLU A 114 16.99 -6.98 15.92
N GLU A 115 17.56 -6.99 17.13
CA GLU A 115 18.56 -6.02 17.57
C GLU A 115 19.83 -6.08 16.71
N ASN A 116 20.29 -7.28 16.36
CA ASN A 116 21.53 -7.46 15.61
C ASN A 116 21.47 -6.91 14.18
N LEU A 117 20.27 -6.78 13.61
CA LEU A 117 20.04 -6.24 12.28
C LEU A 117 19.46 -4.81 12.33
N ASN A 118 19.36 -4.22 13.52
CA ASN A 118 18.74 -2.92 13.76
C ASN A 118 17.31 -2.81 13.17
N ILE A 119 16.53 -3.89 13.30
CA ILE A 119 15.15 -3.93 12.82
C ILE A 119 14.20 -3.72 14.00
N LYS A 120 13.33 -2.72 13.87
CA LYS A 120 12.18 -2.51 14.76
C LYS A 120 10.96 -2.12 13.94
N PHE A 121 10.16 -3.11 13.55
CA PHE A 121 8.89 -2.88 12.87
C PHE A 121 7.77 -2.82 13.89
N THR A 122 6.90 -1.81 13.77
CA THR A 122 5.81 -1.64 14.73
C THR A 122 4.53 -1.15 14.08
N CYS A 123 3.38 -1.59 14.59
CA CYS A 123 2.10 -0.96 14.29
C CYS A 123 1.27 -0.72 15.56
N PRO A 124 0.44 0.34 15.58
CA PRO A 124 -0.48 0.59 16.67
C PRO A 124 -1.56 -0.49 16.75
N ILE A 125 -1.95 -0.86 17.97
CA ILE A 125 -3.13 -1.67 18.26
C ILE A 125 -4.20 -0.75 18.83
N PHE A 126 -5.31 -0.61 18.12
CA PHE A 126 -6.44 0.20 18.58
C PHE A 126 -7.42 -0.66 19.36
N GLU A 127 -7.85 -0.17 20.52
CA GLU A 127 -8.86 -0.82 21.35
C GLU A 127 -10.14 -1.08 20.53
N ASN A 128 -10.73 -2.27 20.68
CA ASN A 128 -11.92 -2.74 19.95
C ASN A 128 -11.77 -2.88 18.42
N VAL A 129 -10.60 -2.57 17.84
CA VAL A 129 -10.36 -2.67 16.39
C VAL A 129 -9.26 -3.70 16.09
N GLY A 130 -8.14 -3.66 16.82
CA GLY A 130 -6.97 -4.52 16.61
C GLY A 130 -5.78 -3.79 15.97
N PRO A 131 -4.76 -4.54 15.48
CA PRO A 131 -3.59 -3.95 14.85
C PRO A 131 -3.95 -3.31 13.50
N VAL A 132 -3.49 -2.07 13.27
CA VAL A 132 -3.69 -1.37 11.98
C VAL A 132 -2.36 -1.17 11.28
N ILE A 133 -2.21 -1.82 10.13
CA ILE A 133 -0.97 -1.80 9.35
C ILE A 133 -1.16 -0.93 8.10
N ARG A 134 -0.19 -0.05 7.80
CA ARG A 134 -0.16 0.66 6.52
C ARG A 134 0.25 -0.32 5.43
N VAL A 135 -0.38 -0.25 4.26
CA VAL A 135 0.03 -1.04 3.10
C VAL A 135 0.07 -0.12 1.88
N GLN A 136 1.13 -0.24 1.09
CA GLN A 136 1.25 0.41 -0.20
C GLN A 136 0.73 -0.53 -1.29
N ASP A 137 0.05 0.01 -2.31
CA ASP A 137 -0.47 -0.80 -3.39
C ASP A 137 0.67 -1.55 -4.13
N PRO A 138 0.69 -2.89 -4.12
CA PRO A 138 1.79 -3.65 -4.72
C PRO A 138 1.91 -3.48 -6.23
N LYS A 139 0.81 -3.20 -6.95
CA LYS A 139 0.84 -2.94 -8.40
C LYS A 139 1.37 -1.54 -8.69
N HIS A 140 1.06 -0.57 -7.84
CA HIS A 140 1.66 0.77 -7.95
C HIS A 140 3.16 0.69 -7.65
N ALA A 141 3.55 -0.07 -6.64
CA ALA A 141 4.95 -0.35 -6.37
C ALA A 141 5.66 -1.06 -7.54
N LYS A 142 5.01 -2.03 -8.20
CA LYS A 142 5.51 -2.65 -9.44
C LYS A 142 5.73 -1.61 -10.55
N LYS A 143 4.79 -0.68 -10.73
CA LYS A 143 4.92 0.42 -11.69
C LYS A 143 6.07 1.35 -11.32
N THR A 144 6.21 1.70 -10.04
CA THR A 144 7.31 2.51 -9.51
C THR A 144 8.66 1.83 -9.73
N ALA A 145 8.78 0.53 -9.45
CA ALA A 145 10.00 -0.25 -9.68
C ALA A 145 10.40 -0.22 -11.16
N ARG A 146 9.43 -0.49 -12.05
CA ARG A 146 9.65 -0.41 -13.49
C ARG A 146 10.12 0.98 -13.93
N ASN A 147 9.48 2.03 -13.41
CA ASN A 147 9.85 3.40 -13.76
C ASN A 147 11.25 3.74 -13.23
N ALA A 148 11.59 3.31 -12.00
CA ALA A 148 12.91 3.53 -11.41
C ALA A 148 14.02 2.85 -12.21
N ALA A 149 13.80 1.61 -12.66
CA ALA A 149 14.73 0.88 -13.52
C ALA A 149 14.92 1.57 -14.89
N MET A 150 13.90 2.30 -15.37
CA MET A 150 13.90 2.98 -16.67
C MET A 150 14.31 4.46 -16.58
N SER A 151 14.26 5.09 -15.40
CA SER A 151 14.50 6.53 -15.21
C SER A 151 15.97 6.91 -15.21
N GLY A 152 16.87 5.94 -15.40
CA GLY A 152 18.29 6.22 -15.57
C GLY A 152 18.93 6.88 -14.36
N ALA A 153 18.47 6.56 -13.13
CA ALA A 153 19.37 6.68 -11.98
C ALA A 153 20.66 6.00 -12.44
N ARG A 154 21.75 6.74 -12.54
CA ARG A 154 22.96 6.30 -13.24
C ARG A 154 23.58 5.17 -12.40
N CYS A 155 23.05 3.95 -12.57
CA CYS A 155 23.63 2.68 -12.15
C CYS A 155 24.85 2.36 -13.00
N ASP A 156 25.64 3.37 -13.39
CA ASP A 156 26.94 3.19 -14.02
C ASP A 156 27.97 2.60 -13.03
N VAL A 157 27.58 2.46 -11.76
CA VAL A 157 28.37 1.83 -10.69
C VAL A 157 28.25 0.30 -10.71
N ILE A 158 27.14 -0.25 -11.22
CA ILE A 158 27.01 -1.68 -11.49
C ILE A 158 27.26 -1.85 -12.99
N LYS A 159 28.54 -1.90 -13.38
CA LYS A 159 28.89 -2.25 -14.75
C LYS A 159 28.29 -3.63 -15.05
N ASP A 160 27.30 -3.63 -15.93
CA ASP A 160 26.78 -4.77 -16.69
C ASP A 160 25.49 -5.49 -16.22
N ASP A 161 24.74 -5.03 -15.21
CA ASP A 161 23.48 -5.73 -14.87
C ASP A 161 22.31 -4.85 -14.41
N ARG A 162 21.54 -4.36 -15.39
CA ARG A 162 20.16 -3.85 -15.17
C ARG A 162 19.18 -4.95 -14.71
N GLN A 163 19.60 -6.23 -14.69
CA GLN A 163 18.76 -7.37 -14.32
C GLN A 163 18.65 -7.60 -12.81
N HIS A 164 19.68 -7.27 -12.02
CA HIS A 164 19.71 -7.58 -10.59
C HIS A 164 18.85 -6.62 -9.75
N ASP A 165 18.85 -5.31 -10.07
CA ASP A 165 17.94 -4.34 -9.42
C ASP A 165 16.47 -4.71 -9.67
N ALA A 166 16.17 -5.13 -10.91
CA ALA A 166 14.84 -5.60 -11.29
C ALA A 166 14.44 -6.88 -10.53
N ALA A 167 15.39 -7.75 -10.19
CA ALA A 167 15.14 -8.98 -9.44
C ALA A 167 14.71 -8.70 -7.99
N ALA A 168 15.40 -7.79 -7.28
CA ALA A 168 15.06 -7.44 -5.90
C ALA A 168 13.63 -6.87 -5.79
N TYR A 169 13.26 -5.93 -6.68
CA TYR A 169 11.88 -5.43 -6.72
C TYR A 169 10.89 -6.52 -7.08
N ARG A 170 11.24 -7.36 -8.05
CA ARG A 170 10.36 -8.44 -8.50
C ARG A 170 10.04 -9.40 -7.36
N GLU A 171 11.01 -9.80 -6.56
CA GLU A 171 10.77 -10.65 -5.39
C GLU A 171 9.85 -9.98 -4.36
N MET A 172 10.07 -8.69 -4.07
CA MET A 172 9.18 -7.95 -3.16
C MET A 172 7.75 -7.83 -3.69
N ILE A 173 7.55 -7.74 -5.02
CA ILE A 173 6.22 -7.69 -5.61
C ILE A 173 5.58 -9.08 -5.69
N ASP A 174 6.35 -10.10 -6.06
CA ASP A 174 5.88 -11.48 -6.16
C ASP A 174 5.45 -12.01 -4.78
N SER A 175 6.12 -11.59 -3.70
CA SER A 175 5.70 -11.91 -2.33
C SER A 175 4.34 -11.32 -1.94
N TYR A 176 3.82 -10.32 -2.67
CA TYR A 176 2.47 -9.79 -2.48
C TYR A 176 1.46 -10.39 -3.45
N LEU A 177 1.86 -10.61 -4.71
CA LEU A 177 0.92 -10.93 -5.79
C LEU A 177 0.81 -12.43 -6.09
N ASN A 178 1.83 -13.23 -5.79
CA ASN A 178 1.80 -14.66 -6.02
C ASN A 178 0.95 -15.35 -4.95
N ARG A 179 0.03 -16.21 -5.38
CA ARG A 179 -0.96 -16.90 -4.53
C ARG A 179 -0.44 -18.16 -3.85
N LEU A 180 0.70 -18.70 -4.28
CA LEU A 180 1.19 -20.02 -3.88
C LEU A 180 2.36 -19.97 -2.89
N ILE A 181 2.76 -18.77 -2.47
CA ILE A 181 3.91 -18.58 -1.58
C ILE A 181 3.45 -18.64 -0.12
N THR A 182 4.13 -19.45 0.69
CA THR A 182 3.89 -19.57 2.14
C THR A 182 4.21 -18.25 2.87
N PRO A 183 3.59 -17.97 4.03
CA PRO A 183 3.92 -16.77 4.82
C PRO A 183 5.42 -16.65 5.14
N ILE A 184 6.10 -17.73 5.55
CA ILE A 184 7.53 -17.69 5.87
C ILE A 184 8.40 -17.31 4.65
N GLU A 185 8.07 -17.85 3.47
CA GLU A 185 8.82 -17.54 2.25
C GLU A 185 8.59 -16.09 1.80
N ARG A 186 7.38 -15.55 2.01
CA ARG A 186 7.11 -14.11 1.78
C ARG A 186 8.01 -13.23 2.64
N ILE A 187 8.25 -13.60 3.90
CA ILE A 187 9.19 -12.88 4.80
C ILE A 187 10.60 -12.91 4.19
N ARG A 188 11.10 -14.09 3.80
CA ARG A 188 12.42 -14.23 3.19
C ARG A 188 12.57 -13.31 1.97
N MET A 189 11.61 -13.34 1.05
CA MET A 189 11.61 -12.54 -0.18
C MET A 189 11.59 -11.04 0.10
N VAL A 190 10.66 -10.54 0.93
CA VAL A 190 10.59 -9.10 1.21
C VAL A 190 11.77 -8.59 2.00
N MET A 191 12.30 -9.39 2.94
CA MET A 191 13.44 -9.00 3.75
C MET A 191 14.73 -9.01 2.95
N MET A 192 14.89 -9.93 1.99
CA MET A 192 16.04 -9.92 1.09
C MET A 192 16.05 -8.64 0.26
N GLY A 193 14.91 -8.26 -0.31
CA GLY A 193 14.76 -6.98 -1.02
C GLY A 193 15.00 -5.76 -0.11
N TYR A 194 14.49 -5.79 1.11
CA TYR A 194 14.74 -4.75 2.12
C TYR A 194 16.24 -4.54 2.38
N PHE A 195 16.96 -5.62 2.72
CA PHE A 195 18.39 -5.52 3.04
C PHE A 195 19.22 -5.13 1.82
N PHE A 196 18.90 -5.66 0.63
CA PHE A 196 19.56 -5.25 -0.60
C PHE A 196 19.43 -3.74 -0.84
N LEU A 197 18.23 -3.17 -0.64
CA LEU A 197 18.02 -1.73 -0.77
C LEU A 197 18.82 -0.91 0.26
N GLN A 198 18.99 -1.42 1.49
CA GLN A 198 19.85 -0.77 2.50
C GLN A 198 21.34 -0.82 2.10
N ILE A 199 21.82 -1.99 1.66
CA ILE A 199 23.19 -2.18 1.19
C ILE A 199 23.49 -1.27 0.00
N TRP A 200 22.58 -1.22 -0.98
CA TRP A 200 22.74 -0.34 -2.14
C TRP A 200 22.76 1.13 -1.74
N ARG A 201 21.87 1.56 -0.84
CA ARG A 201 21.89 2.93 -0.33
C ARG A 201 23.21 3.25 0.35
N PHE A 202 23.66 2.39 1.25
CA PHE A 202 24.94 2.53 1.96
C PHE A 202 26.10 2.66 0.98
N HIS A 203 26.14 1.80 -0.04
CA HIS A 203 27.15 1.83 -1.09
C HIS A 203 27.18 3.17 -1.84
N VAL A 204 26.02 3.66 -2.29
CA VAL A 204 25.93 4.96 -3.00
C VAL A 204 26.32 6.13 -2.09
N GLU A 205 25.93 6.09 -0.81
CA GLU A 205 26.34 7.11 0.17
C GLU A 205 27.87 7.10 0.38
N THR A 206 28.49 5.93 0.50
CA THR A 206 29.95 5.79 0.62
C THR A 206 30.67 6.32 -0.61
N LEU A 207 30.19 5.98 -1.80
CA LEU A 207 30.74 6.51 -3.05
C LEU A 207 30.53 8.02 -3.20
N SER A 208 29.39 8.55 -2.76
CA SER A 208 29.11 9.99 -2.78
C SER A 208 30.07 10.75 -1.85
N ARG A 209 30.45 10.17 -0.70
CA ARG A 209 31.49 10.75 0.18
C ARG A 209 32.88 10.69 -0.44
N LYS A 210 33.22 9.61 -1.15
CA LYS A 210 34.54 9.40 -1.76
C LYS A 210 34.74 10.21 -3.04
N TYR A 211 33.68 10.38 -3.83
CA TYR A 211 33.69 11.06 -5.13
C TYR A 211 32.54 12.08 -5.24
N PRO A 212 32.53 13.13 -4.38
CA PRO A 212 31.41 14.06 -4.28
C PRO A 212 31.13 14.84 -5.57
N ASP A 213 32.15 15.07 -6.40
CA ASP A 213 32.02 15.77 -7.68
C ASP A 213 31.31 14.93 -8.76
N PHE A 214 31.24 13.61 -8.57
CA PHE A 214 30.74 12.66 -9.58
C PHE A 214 29.49 11.89 -9.15
N ILE A 215 29.36 11.64 -7.83
CA ILE A 215 28.32 10.75 -7.28
C ILE A 215 27.51 11.51 -6.23
N SER A 216 26.20 11.50 -6.42
CA SER A 216 25.23 12.04 -5.47
C SER A 216 24.10 11.05 -5.25
N VAL A 217 23.70 10.86 -4.00
CA VAL A 217 22.54 10.02 -3.65
C VAL A 217 21.29 10.44 -4.45
N LYS A 218 21.10 11.75 -4.69
CA LYS A 218 19.93 12.27 -5.43
C LYS A 218 19.84 11.74 -6.87
N TYR A 219 20.98 11.50 -7.52
CA TYR A 219 21.05 11.14 -8.94
C TYR A 219 21.48 9.69 -9.19
N ASN A 220 22.15 9.07 -8.23
CA ASN A 220 22.71 7.72 -8.35
C ASN A 220 21.98 6.68 -7.49
N PHE A 221 21.06 7.10 -6.61
CA PHE A 221 20.18 6.21 -5.87
C PHE A 221 18.71 6.44 -6.27
N LEU A 222 17.83 5.58 -5.77
CA LEU A 222 16.39 5.72 -5.93
C LEU A 222 15.91 7.05 -5.35
N ALA A 223 14.87 7.59 -5.97
CA ALA A 223 14.15 8.70 -5.38
C ALA A 223 13.68 8.31 -3.97
N ASN A 224 13.88 9.19 -2.98
CA ASN A 224 13.56 8.91 -1.58
C ASN A 224 12.13 8.36 -1.38
N GLN A 225 11.15 8.88 -2.14
CA GLN A 225 9.78 8.38 -2.10
C GLN A 225 9.69 6.90 -2.50
N SER A 226 10.41 6.48 -3.56
CA SER A 226 10.43 5.08 -4.01
C SER A 226 11.07 4.18 -2.96
N PHE A 227 12.22 4.60 -2.40
CA PHE A 227 12.88 3.89 -1.31
C PHE A 227 11.96 3.71 -0.10
N CYS A 228 11.24 4.76 0.32
CA CYS A 228 10.27 4.70 1.40
C CYS A 228 9.11 3.74 1.10
N ILE A 229 8.59 3.72 -0.13
CA ILE A 229 7.52 2.79 -0.55
C ILE A 229 8.00 1.33 -0.44
N PHE A 230 9.17 1.00 -0.99
CA PHE A 230 9.69 -0.38 -0.92
C PHE A 230 10.00 -0.81 0.50
N THR A 231 10.63 0.07 1.29
CA THR A 231 10.88 -0.18 2.72
C THR A 231 9.56 -0.44 3.47
N SER A 232 8.52 0.35 3.18
CA SER A 232 7.18 0.17 3.77
C SER A 232 6.50 -1.14 3.34
N LEU A 233 6.72 -1.64 2.13
CA LEU A 233 6.19 -2.93 1.71
C LEU A 233 6.82 -4.08 2.50
N ALA A 234 8.14 -4.05 2.69
CA ALA A 234 8.78 -5.07 3.51
C ALA A 234 8.27 -5.06 4.96
N GLU A 235 8.24 -3.88 5.59
CA GLU A 235 7.72 -3.73 6.95
C GLU A 235 6.28 -4.23 7.07
N SER A 236 5.40 -3.82 6.14
CA SER A 236 3.99 -4.16 6.22
C SER A 236 3.72 -5.64 5.96
N MET A 237 4.45 -6.32 5.07
CA MET A 237 4.30 -7.77 4.87
C MET A 237 4.62 -8.56 6.14
N VAL A 238 5.73 -8.26 6.81
CA VAL A 238 6.12 -8.97 8.03
C VAL A 238 5.11 -8.69 9.16
N LEU A 239 4.68 -7.43 9.31
CA LEU A 239 3.66 -7.07 10.30
C LEU A 239 2.31 -7.73 10.00
N LEU A 240 1.90 -7.83 8.72
CA LEU A 240 0.66 -8.52 8.33
C LEU A 240 0.70 -9.99 8.74
N ILE A 241 1.81 -10.68 8.49
CA ILE A 241 1.97 -12.09 8.85
C ILE A 241 1.86 -12.26 10.37
N LYS A 242 2.55 -11.43 11.15
CA LYS A 242 2.48 -11.50 12.61
C LYS A 242 1.09 -11.14 13.14
N ALA A 243 0.44 -10.11 12.59
CA ALA A 243 -0.91 -9.71 12.98
C ALA A 243 -1.94 -10.79 12.66
N HIS A 244 -1.87 -11.42 11.50
CA HIS A 244 -2.73 -12.56 11.18
C HIS A 244 -2.53 -13.71 12.17
N ARG A 245 -1.28 -14.11 12.44
CA ARG A 245 -0.99 -15.19 13.39
C ARG A 245 -1.58 -14.92 14.78
N GLU A 246 -1.44 -13.70 15.29
CA GLU A 246 -1.82 -13.36 16.66
C GLU A 246 -3.30 -13.02 16.84
N PHE A 247 -3.93 -12.38 15.84
CA PHE A 247 -5.29 -11.85 15.97
C PHE A 247 -6.31 -12.55 15.06
N TYR A 248 -5.87 -13.10 13.92
CA TYR A 248 -6.75 -13.64 12.89
C TYR A 248 -6.24 -14.97 12.27
N PRO A 249 -5.80 -15.98 13.07
CA PRO A 249 -5.11 -17.16 12.57
C PRO A 249 -5.96 -18.04 11.63
N GLN A 250 -7.28 -17.91 11.71
CA GLN A 250 -8.27 -18.59 10.87
C GLN A 250 -8.52 -17.92 9.52
N VAL A 251 -8.00 -16.70 9.31
CA VAL A 251 -8.16 -15.94 8.07
C VAL A 251 -6.88 -16.08 7.25
N PRO A 252 -6.93 -16.69 6.05
CA PRO A 252 -5.74 -16.89 5.23
C PRO A 252 -5.10 -15.55 4.85
N LEU A 253 -3.77 -15.55 4.73
CA LEU A 253 -3.05 -14.38 4.25
C LEU A 253 -3.35 -14.17 2.76
N LEU A 254 -4.01 -13.06 2.41
CA LEU A 254 -4.32 -12.69 1.02
C LEU A 254 -3.68 -11.34 0.67
N PRO A 255 -2.33 -11.22 0.57
CA PRO A 255 -1.67 -9.92 0.44
C PRO A 255 -2.11 -9.12 -0.80
N TRP A 256 -2.51 -9.82 -1.87
CA TRP A 256 -3.03 -9.20 -3.09
C TRP A 256 -4.39 -8.51 -2.91
N PHE A 257 -5.12 -8.75 -1.81
CA PHE A 257 -6.37 -8.04 -1.48
C PHE A 257 -6.13 -6.66 -0.86
N HIS A 258 -4.89 -6.33 -0.47
CA HIS A 258 -4.55 -5.05 0.15
C HIS A 258 -4.26 -3.93 -0.88
N GLY A 259 -4.39 -4.20 -2.19
CA GLY A 259 -4.23 -3.23 -3.29
C GLY A 259 -5.52 -2.89 -4.04
N SER A 260 -5.44 -1.95 -4.99
CA SER A 260 -6.57 -1.28 -5.65
C SER A 260 -7.32 -2.03 -6.74
N GLU A 261 -6.70 -3.00 -7.39
CA GLU A 261 -7.40 -3.76 -8.42
C GLU A 261 -8.30 -4.87 -7.85
N SER A 262 -8.07 -5.33 -6.61
CA SER A 262 -8.97 -6.26 -5.91
C SER A 262 -10.40 -5.70 -5.85
N SER A 263 -10.50 -4.38 -5.65
CA SER A 263 -11.76 -3.66 -5.61
C SER A 263 -12.38 -3.32 -6.99
N LEU A 264 -11.71 -3.64 -8.09
CA LEU A 264 -12.22 -3.35 -9.45
C LEU A 264 -12.57 -4.61 -10.24
N ARG A 265 -12.24 -5.81 -9.73
CA ARG A 265 -12.59 -7.10 -10.34
C ARG A 265 -13.79 -7.72 -9.63
N THR A 266 -14.99 -7.14 -9.81
CA THR A 266 -16.25 -7.86 -9.57
C THR A 266 -16.76 -8.45 -10.89
N GLN A 267 -17.31 -9.68 -10.85
CA GLN A 267 -17.71 -10.48 -12.01
C GLN A 267 -18.65 -9.79 -13.02
N LYS A 268 -19.21 -8.62 -12.70
CA LYS A 268 -20.12 -7.85 -13.57
C LYS A 268 -19.51 -6.61 -14.23
N LEU A 269 -18.38 -6.09 -13.75
CA LEU A 269 -17.77 -4.87 -14.27
C LEU A 269 -16.25 -5.07 -14.41
N THR A 270 -15.85 -5.69 -15.51
CA THR A 270 -14.45 -5.71 -15.89
C THR A 270 -14.19 -4.39 -16.62
N PHE A 271 -13.60 -3.40 -15.95
CA PHE A 271 -13.08 -2.23 -16.64
C PHE A 271 -11.84 -2.67 -17.43
N GLU A 272 -12.03 -3.06 -18.68
CA GLU A 272 -10.93 -3.17 -19.63
C GLU A 272 -10.36 -1.77 -19.81
N LYS A 273 -9.27 -1.47 -19.10
CA LYS A 273 -8.49 -0.27 -19.36
C LYS A 273 -7.97 -0.39 -20.78
N GLU A 274 -8.34 0.55 -21.65
CA GLU A 274 -7.85 0.60 -23.03
C GLU A 274 -6.32 0.43 -23.05
N LYS A 275 -5.88 -0.52 -23.89
CA LYS A 275 -4.48 -0.92 -24.02
C LYS A 275 -3.64 0.26 -24.46
N ASN A 276 -2.84 0.81 -23.54
CA ASN A 276 -1.74 1.68 -23.92
C ASN A 276 -0.55 0.83 -24.37
N VAL A 277 0.10 1.27 -25.46
CA VAL A 277 1.09 0.61 -26.35
C VAL A 277 2.37 0.06 -25.66
N ARG A 278 2.46 0.01 -24.32
CA ARG A 278 3.68 -0.35 -23.57
C ARG A 278 3.51 -1.45 -22.51
N GLN A 279 2.49 -2.30 -22.63
CA GLN A 279 2.28 -3.49 -21.78
C GLN A 279 3.17 -4.67 -22.21
N GLY A 280 4.48 -4.56 -22.02
CA GLY A 280 5.33 -5.75 -21.82
C GLY A 280 5.23 -6.17 -20.35
N TYR A 281 5.06 -7.47 -20.08
CA TYR A 281 4.93 -8.14 -18.78
C TYR A 281 3.50 -8.24 -18.19
N HIS A 282 2.65 -9.02 -18.87
CA HIS A 282 1.48 -9.65 -18.26
C HIS A 282 1.92 -10.86 -17.44
N PHE A 283 1.96 -10.73 -16.11
CA PHE A 283 1.76 -11.88 -15.23
C PHE A 283 0.34 -11.73 -14.69
N ASP A 284 -0.61 -12.47 -15.26
CA ASP A 284 -1.92 -12.63 -14.61
C ASP A 284 -1.73 -13.65 -13.49
N TYR A 285 -1.23 -13.19 -12.34
CA TYR A 285 -1.03 -14.00 -11.12
C TYR A 285 -2.33 -14.63 -10.57
N ASN A 286 -3.45 -14.41 -11.26
CA ASN A 286 -4.79 -14.56 -10.75
C ASN A 286 -5.68 -15.45 -11.63
N SER A 287 -5.11 -16.19 -12.58
CA SER A 287 -5.85 -17.22 -13.31
C SER A 287 -6.09 -18.42 -12.39
N GLY A 288 -7.35 -18.84 -12.25
CA GLY A 288 -7.75 -20.00 -11.42
C GLY A 288 -8.36 -19.65 -10.05
N GLN A 289 -9.11 -20.62 -9.51
CA GLN A 289 -9.66 -20.57 -8.15
C GLN A 289 -8.59 -21.05 -7.14
N LEU A 290 -8.59 -20.48 -5.94
CA LEU A 290 -7.80 -21.03 -4.83
C LEU A 290 -8.48 -22.32 -4.38
N ASP A 291 -7.75 -23.43 -4.38
CA ASP A 291 -8.18 -24.69 -3.79
C ASP A 291 -7.93 -24.69 -2.26
N GLU A 292 -8.45 -25.71 -1.58
CA GLU A 292 -8.32 -25.84 -0.12
C GLU A 292 -6.85 -25.94 0.32
N THR A 293 -6.02 -26.68 -0.43
CA THR A 293 -4.58 -26.81 -0.17
C THR A 293 -3.84 -25.48 -0.27
N SER A 294 -4.19 -24.63 -1.24
CA SER A 294 -3.62 -23.28 -1.35
C SER A 294 -4.00 -22.41 -0.16
N LEU A 295 -5.22 -22.54 0.37
CA LEU A 295 -5.64 -21.79 1.56
C LEU A 295 -4.92 -22.26 2.83
N GLU A 296 -4.67 -23.57 2.97
CA GLU A 296 -3.87 -24.11 4.08
C GLU A 296 -2.43 -23.57 4.07
N ILE A 297 -1.80 -23.53 2.90
CA ILE A 297 -0.46 -22.93 2.69
C ILE A 297 -0.43 -21.47 3.18
N LEU A 298 -1.50 -20.71 2.93
CA LEU A 298 -1.61 -19.29 3.30
C LEU A 298 -1.95 -19.07 4.79
N CYS A 299 -2.33 -20.13 5.50
CA CYS A 299 -2.52 -20.16 6.96
C CYS A 299 -1.33 -20.81 7.70
N ALA A 300 -0.24 -21.15 6.99
CA ALA A 300 0.96 -21.72 7.60
C ALA A 300 1.79 -20.62 8.30
N TRP A 301 1.39 -20.26 9.53
CA TRP A 301 1.97 -19.15 10.27
C TRP A 301 3.30 -19.49 10.95
N PRO A 302 4.38 -18.73 10.70
CA PRO A 302 5.66 -18.95 11.36
C PRO A 302 5.67 -18.43 12.80
N SER A 303 6.40 -19.11 13.67
CA SER A 303 6.75 -18.67 15.01
C SER A 303 7.69 -17.45 14.97
N ASP A 304 7.80 -16.71 16.09
CA ASP A 304 8.71 -15.56 16.17
C ASP A 304 10.17 -15.97 15.89
N ASN A 305 10.60 -17.16 16.32
CA ASN A 305 11.95 -17.64 16.02
C ASN A 305 12.14 -17.90 14.52
N GLU A 306 11.18 -18.52 13.84
CA GLU A 306 11.23 -18.73 12.38
C GLU A 306 11.26 -17.40 11.62
N ILE A 307 10.48 -16.40 12.05
CA ILE A 307 10.51 -15.05 11.48
C ILE A 307 11.92 -14.46 11.59
N LEU A 308 12.51 -14.47 12.79
CA LEU A 308 13.85 -13.92 13.03
C LEU A 308 14.94 -14.69 12.28
N GLN A 309 14.87 -16.01 12.24
CA GLN A 309 15.78 -16.86 11.47
C GLN A 309 15.69 -16.55 9.96
N SER A 310 14.47 -16.40 9.44
CA SER A 310 14.25 -16.03 8.03
C SER A 310 14.80 -14.62 7.73
N MET A 311 14.68 -13.66 8.65
CA MET A 311 15.29 -12.33 8.50
C MET A 311 16.81 -12.41 8.45
N ARG A 312 17.44 -13.15 9.37
CA ARG A 312 18.89 -13.35 9.39
C ARG A 312 19.39 -14.04 8.13
N HIS A 313 18.66 -15.03 7.65
CA HIS A 313 18.99 -15.72 6.40
C HIS A 313 18.85 -14.78 5.19
N ALA A 314 17.78 -13.99 5.12
CA ALA A 314 17.59 -13.00 4.06
C ALA A 314 18.68 -11.92 4.07
N HIS A 315 19.12 -11.48 5.26
CA HIS A 315 20.27 -10.57 5.41
C HIS A 315 21.55 -11.20 4.87
N TYR A 316 21.84 -12.44 5.26
CA TYR A 316 23.00 -13.17 4.73
C TYR A 316 22.99 -13.23 3.20
N LEU A 317 21.87 -13.62 2.59
CA LEU A 317 21.72 -13.67 1.13
C LEU A 317 21.91 -12.30 0.47
N ALA A 318 21.35 -11.23 1.07
CA ALA A 318 21.51 -9.88 0.56
C ALA A 318 22.98 -9.40 0.64
N CYS A 319 23.71 -9.77 1.68
CA CYS A 319 25.15 -9.51 1.80
C CYS A 319 25.96 -10.27 0.73
N GLU A 320 25.68 -11.56 0.52
CA GLU A 320 26.34 -12.33 -0.55
C GLU A 320 26.09 -11.71 -1.92
N LEU A 321 24.83 -11.36 -2.22
CA LEU A 321 24.49 -10.66 -3.46
C LEU A 321 25.25 -9.33 -3.56
N GLY A 322 25.25 -8.52 -2.50
CA GLY A 322 25.98 -7.25 -2.40
C GLY A 322 27.48 -7.40 -2.68
N ARG A 323 28.12 -8.49 -2.25
CA ARG A 323 29.52 -8.79 -2.58
C ARG A 323 29.69 -9.13 -4.06
N VAL A 324 28.83 -9.98 -4.60
CA VAL A 324 28.88 -10.41 -6.01
C VAL A 324 28.75 -9.20 -6.94
N VAL A 325 27.84 -8.26 -6.63
CA VAL A 325 27.65 -7.04 -7.43
C VAL A 325 28.64 -5.91 -7.10
N GLY A 326 29.62 -6.17 -6.23
CA GLY A 326 30.68 -5.21 -5.89
C GLY A 326 30.24 -4.04 -4.99
N MET A 327 29.07 -4.13 -4.36
CA MET A 327 28.57 -3.11 -3.42
C MET A 327 29.28 -3.15 -2.06
N LEU A 328 29.72 -4.34 -1.64
CA LEU A 328 30.41 -4.58 -0.37
C LEU A 328 31.85 -5.04 -0.61
N GLN A 329 32.82 -4.33 -0.04
CA GLN A 329 34.22 -4.75 0.01
C GLN A 329 34.51 -5.53 1.32
N PRO A 330 35.57 -6.35 1.37
CA PRO A 330 35.94 -7.11 2.58
C PRO A 330 36.17 -6.24 3.83
N GLU A 331 36.59 -4.97 3.65
CA GLU A 331 36.82 -4.03 4.75
C GLU A 331 35.52 -3.41 5.33
N ASP A 332 34.42 -3.42 4.56
CA ASP A 332 33.12 -2.85 4.98
C ASP A 332 32.41 -3.72 6.04
N LEU A 333 32.90 -4.94 6.27
CA LEU A 333 32.37 -5.93 7.23
C LEU A 333 32.56 -5.56 8.71
N LEU A 334 33.34 -4.50 9.00
CA LEU A 334 33.47 -3.96 10.37
C LEU A 334 32.35 -2.99 10.76
N ILE A 335 31.48 -2.60 9.81
CA ILE A 335 30.39 -1.64 10.07
C ILE A 335 29.11 -2.42 10.39
N ASN A 336 29.07 -3.00 11.58
CA ASN A 336 27.80 -3.22 12.25
C ASN A 336 27.28 -1.84 12.69
N THR A 337 25.97 -1.61 12.56
CA THR A 337 25.18 -0.56 13.24
C THR A 337 25.23 0.92 12.80
N TYR A 338 25.14 1.24 11.49
CA TYR A 338 24.65 2.58 11.11
C TYR A 338 23.60 2.52 10.00
N CYS A 339 22.33 2.43 10.41
CA CYS A 339 21.20 2.88 9.60
C CYS A 339 20.86 4.31 10.08
N PRO A 340 21.07 5.36 9.27
CA PRO A 340 20.67 6.71 9.67
C PRO A 340 19.15 6.77 9.81
N GLN A 341 18.67 7.34 10.93
CA GLN A 341 17.27 7.72 11.07
C GLN A 341 16.92 8.77 10.01
N VAL A 342 15.86 8.52 9.24
CA VAL A 342 15.36 9.46 8.23
C VAL A 342 14.64 10.60 8.96
N GLU A 343 15.31 11.73 9.14
CA GLU A 343 14.65 13.00 9.46
C GLU A 343 14.08 13.62 8.18
N ILE A 344 12.77 13.88 8.20
CA ILE A 344 12.04 14.53 7.10
C ILE A 344 12.17 16.04 7.30
N ILE A 345 12.94 16.70 6.42
CA ILE A 345 13.03 18.16 6.35
C ILE A 345 11.67 18.71 5.92
N ARG A 346 11.11 19.60 6.75
CA ARG A 346 9.92 20.41 6.48
C ARG A 346 10.36 21.65 5.73
N GLU A 347 9.74 21.95 4.60
CA GLU A 347 9.78 23.30 4.03
C GLU A 347 8.39 23.92 4.08
N ASP A 348 8.38 25.16 4.58
CA ASP A 348 7.24 26.00 4.94
C ASP A 348 6.55 26.63 3.72
N PRO A 349 5.32 27.14 3.91
CA PRO A 349 4.43 27.59 2.85
C PRO A 349 4.63 29.09 2.55
N ASP A 350 4.31 29.49 1.32
CA ASP A 350 3.39 30.60 1.03
C ASP A 350 3.44 30.96 -0.46
N VAL A 351 2.28 31.25 -1.04
CA VAL A 351 1.95 32.58 -1.61
C VAL A 351 0.45 32.58 -1.93
N SER A 352 -0.24 33.44 -1.19
CA SER A 352 -1.62 33.90 -1.32
C SER A 352 -1.94 34.55 -2.67
N VAL A 353 -3.15 34.35 -3.19
CA VAL A 353 -3.84 35.38 -4.01
C VAL A 353 -5.34 35.39 -3.68
N SER A 354 -5.86 36.60 -3.59
CA SER A 354 -7.08 37.10 -2.97
C SER A 354 -8.40 36.91 -3.76
N ASN A 355 -9.47 36.88 -2.96
CA ASN A 355 -10.92 36.96 -3.23
C ASN A 355 -11.37 37.93 -4.34
N VAL A 356 -12.57 37.68 -4.92
CA VAL A 356 -13.80 38.51 -4.72
C VAL A 356 -15.03 37.94 -5.47
N ASN A 357 -16.08 37.71 -4.69
CA ASN A 357 -17.55 37.75 -4.90
C ASN A 357 -18.31 36.85 -5.89
N SER A 358 -19.13 36.00 -5.28
CA SER A 358 -20.38 35.37 -5.72
C SER A 358 -21.59 36.32 -5.76
N LYS A 359 -22.63 35.93 -6.52
CA LYS A 359 -24.04 36.14 -6.15
C LYS A 359 -24.91 34.92 -6.52
N GLU A 360 -25.50 34.33 -5.48
CA GLU A 360 -26.88 33.84 -5.29
C GLU A 360 -27.64 33.22 -6.49
N LEU A 361 -28.26 32.04 -6.34
CA LEU A 361 -29.55 31.80 -5.66
C LEU A 361 -29.98 30.31 -5.70
N ASP A 362 -30.83 29.95 -4.74
CA ASP A 362 -31.47 28.70 -4.34
C ASP A 362 -32.18 27.85 -5.42
N SER A 363 -32.33 26.54 -5.19
CA SER A 363 -33.59 25.92 -4.70
C SER A 363 -33.67 24.39 -4.87
N GLU A 364 -34.51 23.81 -4.01
CA GLU A 364 -34.75 22.41 -3.63
C GLU A 364 -35.39 21.53 -4.73
N ASN A 365 -35.14 20.20 -4.70
CA ASN A 365 -36.16 19.19 -4.34
C ASN A 365 -35.82 17.72 -4.71
N GLN A 366 -36.00 16.86 -3.69
CA GLN A 366 -36.71 15.57 -3.62
C GLN A 366 -36.43 14.38 -4.57
N ILE A 367 -35.95 13.30 -3.92
CA ILE A 367 -36.44 11.91 -3.84
C ILE A 367 -36.82 11.17 -5.14
N LEU A 368 -36.26 9.96 -5.33
CA LEU A 368 -37.00 8.73 -5.69
C LEU A 368 -36.16 7.46 -5.44
N GLU A 369 -36.79 6.51 -4.76
CA GLU A 369 -36.31 5.16 -4.41
C GLU A 369 -36.40 4.17 -5.60
N ASN A 370 -35.88 2.96 -5.36
CA ASN A 370 -35.95 1.69 -6.11
C ASN A 370 -34.70 1.36 -6.97
N GLU A 371 -34.14 0.14 -6.99
CA GLU A 371 -34.64 -1.17 -6.57
C GLU A 371 -33.48 -2.20 -6.46
N ASN A 372 -33.79 -3.30 -5.78
CA ASN A 372 -32.92 -4.33 -5.23
C ASN A 372 -32.03 -5.12 -6.22
N VAL A 373 -30.75 -5.25 -5.88
CA VAL A 373 -29.89 -6.38 -6.29
C VAL A 373 -29.80 -7.33 -5.10
N ASP A 374 -29.93 -8.63 -5.40
CA ASP A 374 -30.03 -9.79 -4.50
C ASP A 374 -28.90 -9.90 -3.46
N LEU A 375 -28.96 -9.02 -2.46
CA LEU A 375 -28.11 -8.94 -1.27
C LEU A 375 -28.36 -10.15 -0.35
N SER A 376 -29.56 -10.75 -0.42
CA SER A 376 -30.01 -11.83 0.45
C SER A 376 -29.17 -13.10 0.25
N THR A 377 -28.87 -13.45 -0.99
CA THR A 377 -28.07 -14.64 -1.31
C THR A 377 -26.62 -14.49 -0.82
N ALA A 378 -26.00 -13.32 -1.04
CA ALA A 378 -24.66 -13.01 -0.54
C ALA A 378 -24.59 -12.89 1.00
N LEU A 379 -25.64 -12.39 1.63
CA LEU A 379 -25.78 -12.34 3.08
C LEU A 379 -25.92 -13.75 3.68
N SER A 380 -26.59 -14.68 3.00
CA SER A 380 -26.78 -16.05 3.50
C SER A 380 -25.46 -16.86 3.55
N GLU A 381 -24.57 -16.68 2.57
CA GLU A 381 -23.24 -17.32 2.56
C GLU A 381 -22.30 -16.70 3.61
N ALA A 382 -22.46 -15.40 3.89
CA ALA A 382 -21.72 -14.68 4.93
C ALA A 382 -22.26 -14.92 6.36
N SER A 383 -23.51 -15.37 6.48
CA SER A 383 -24.30 -15.39 7.72
C SER A 383 -23.73 -16.22 8.88
N PRO A 384 -22.89 -17.26 8.70
CA PRO A 384 -22.29 -17.92 9.86
C PRO A 384 -21.07 -17.20 10.43
N LYS A 385 -20.44 -16.26 9.68
CA LYS A 385 -19.12 -15.68 10.00
C LYS A 385 -19.11 -14.15 10.15
N ILE A 386 -20.17 -13.45 9.78
CA ILE A 386 -20.24 -11.97 9.81
C ILE A 386 -21.30 -11.51 10.81
N ILE A 387 -20.86 -11.12 12.01
CA ILE A 387 -21.69 -10.30 12.90
C ILE A 387 -21.46 -8.83 12.51
N LYS A 388 -22.42 -8.28 11.76
CA LYS A 388 -22.73 -6.85 11.53
C LYS A 388 -21.77 -6.03 10.66
N ILE A 389 -22.18 -5.79 9.41
CA ILE A 389 -21.74 -4.63 8.62
C ILE A 389 -22.99 -3.76 8.37
N ILE A 390 -23.03 -2.55 8.92
CA ILE A 390 -24.04 -1.52 8.60
C ILE A 390 -23.33 -0.39 7.85
N ILE A 391 -23.84 -0.06 6.66
CA ILE A 391 -23.42 1.07 5.83
C ILE A 391 -24.00 2.35 6.42
N LEU A 392 -23.19 3.42 6.55
CA LEU A 392 -23.67 4.74 6.93
C LEU A 392 -23.28 5.78 5.87
N PHE A 393 -24.27 6.56 5.45
CA PHE A 393 -24.08 7.76 4.66
C PHE A 393 -23.52 8.88 5.54
N PHE A 394 -22.60 9.66 4.99
CA PHE A 394 -22.12 10.90 5.58
C PHE A 394 -22.98 12.05 5.04
N THR A 395 -23.64 12.77 5.94
CA THR A 395 -24.05 14.17 5.73
C THR A 395 -23.06 15.08 6.42
#